data_AF-A0A2H5UZS1-F1
#
_entry.id   AF-A0A2H5UZS1-F1
#
_cell.length_a   1.000
_cell.length_b   1.000
_cell.length_c   1.000
_cell.angle_alpha   90.00
_cell.angle_beta   90.00
_cell.angle_gamma   90.00
#
_symmetry.space_group_name_H-M   'P 1'
#
loop_
_entity.id
_entity.type
_entity.pdbx_description
1 polymer ?
#
loop_
_entity_poly.entity_id
_entity_poly.type
_entity_poly.pdbx_seq_one_letter_code
_entity_poly.pdbx_strand_id
1 'polypeptide(L)'
;MFRRRLFYTTDNLVRRMHDGLKQESRQLLKINVNMIRPIPWLPERTEMGDIISLARSMRSKGDVDVPIKVRRTNNGYYELVWGRRRVEAAKLAGVTEVTCIVEDLNDEEVFRQHAIENIHRKEKNCIEEAEFFAEWKRRFNLTYESIAQILGTDKKYIYNRVALLSLPQKLRQKIKQDPNNRFGVYHGLLLLKLGDKALQEKLGMEVIEIGLTTRELERRIEEFEKGTSIQESSEDEESDENYSKVNYFDLSLPLSEKVYNPLFPPPKIERIHIKRRRRQLISIQKIVFPTHVGTHIDSPHQFIKNGPKLQQFPLERFIGRGVVLYTPKLENEPIRLRDIKRNDVKIFEGDIVFFYTGWAKKYGTEKYTRHPYLSDEAVHWLIEKKAKLVGVDTPTIEKPYYIREKRFNYPKHRLLLSNNILIIEGLGDMEMLAGKRVFVYALPVVFKEADTYPVKVVAKVHNQLKSA
;
A
#
# COMPACT_ATOMS: atom_id res chain seq x y z
N MET A 1 -9.45 -3.03 -38.48
CA MET A 1 -10.25 -1.87 -38.03
C MET A 1 -10.11 -1.70 -36.53
N PHE A 2 -9.35 -0.70 -36.10
CA PHE A 2 -9.13 -0.33 -34.70
C PHE A 2 -10.41 0.29 -34.08
N ARG A 3 -10.87 -0.21 -32.93
CA ARG A 3 -11.89 0.46 -32.10
C ARG A 3 -11.19 1.34 -31.06
N ARG A 4 -11.34 2.66 -31.20
CA ARG A 4 -10.91 3.70 -30.26
C ARG A 4 -11.72 3.63 -28.95
N ARG A 5 -11.04 3.59 -27.80
CA ARG A 5 -11.62 3.90 -26.48
C ARG A 5 -11.82 5.42 -26.38
N LEU A 6 -13.07 5.87 -26.19
CA LEU A 6 -13.37 7.25 -25.79
C LEU A 6 -13.06 7.40 -24.29
N PHE A 7 -12.21 8.36 -23.96
CA PHE A 7 -12.04 8.91 -22.62
C PHE A 7 -13.31 9.72 -22.29
N TYR A 8 -14.05 9.31 -21.27
CA TYR A 8 -15.13 10.12 -20.69
C TYR A 8 -14.51 11.10 -19.68
N THR A 9 -14.46 12.39 -20.04
CA THR A 9 -14.10 13.47 -19.11
C THR A 9 -15.29 13.81 -18.21
N THR A 10 -14.98 14.04 -16.93
CA THR A 10 -15.86 14.26 -15.78
C THR A 10 -16.72 15.54 -15.84
N ASP A 11 -16.61 16.35 -16.90
CA ASP A 11 -17.31 17.64 -17.01
C ASP A 11 -18.82 17.54 -17.22
N ASN A 12 -19.32 16.41 -17.73
CA ASN A 12 -20.75 16.28 -18.08
C ASN A 12 -21.65 15.85 -16.92
N LEU A 13 -21.10 15.34 -15.82
CA LEU A 13 -21.92 14.99 -14.64
C LEU A 13 -22.21 16.19 -13.74
N VAL A 14 -21.32 17.20 -13.72
CA VAL A 14 -21.48 18.41 -12.89
C VAL A 14 -22.50 19.40 -13.48
N ARG A 15 -22.77 19.32 -14.80
CA ARG A 15 -23.72 20.20 -15.48
C ARG A 15 -25.19 19.84 -15.30
N ARG A 16 -25.54 18.59 -14.94
CA ARG A 16 -26.96 18.14 -14.89
C ARG A 16 -27.65 18.26 -13.52
N MET A 17 -26.99 18.83 -12.52
CA MET A 17 -27.61 19.10 -11.20
C MET A 17 -27.73 20.60 -10.89
N HIS A 18 -27.67 21.45 -11.91
CA HIS A 18 -27.72 22.92 -11.80
C HIS A 18 -29.06 23.52 -12.27
N ASP A 19 -30.14 22.75 -12.36
CA ASP A 19 -31.45 23.29 -12.69
C ASP A 19 -32.31 23.43 -11.43
N GLY A 20 -32.37 24.67 -10.95
CA GLY A 20 -33.27 25.12 -9.89
C GLY A 20 -32.52 25.75 -8.72
N LEU A 21 -32.07 27.01 -8.89
CA LEU A 21 -32.04 28.09 -7.88
C LEU A 21 -31.34 29.34 -8.49
N LYS A 22 -32.11 30.44 -8.59
CA LYS A 22 -31.79 31.86 -8.88
C LYS A 22 -30.44 32.23 -9.53
N GLN A 23 -30.50 32.73 -10.77
CA GLN A 23 -29.48 33.61 -11.36
C GLN A 23 -29.59 35.02 -10.76
N GLU A 24 -28.69 35.42 -9.86
CA GLU A 24 -28.47 36.84 -9.50
C GLU A 24 -26.97 37.21 -9.58
N SER A 25 -26.72 38.34 -10.27
CA SER A 25 -25.57 39.27 -10.27
C SER A 25 -24.12 38.73 -10.21
N ARG A 26 -23.61 38.10 -11.29
CA ARG A 26 -22.15 38.08 -11.54
C ARG A 26 -21.71 39.33 -12.31
N GLN A 27 -21.00 40.24 -11.65
CA GLN A 27 -20.45 41.45 -12.28
C GLN A 27 -18.93 41.41 -12.28
N LEU A 28 -18.31 41.73 -13.43
CA LEU A 28 -16.87 41.97 -13.52
C LEU A 28 -16.59 43.46 -13.31
N LEU A 29 -15.84 43.81 -12.26
CA LEU A 29 -15.51 45.18 -11.90
C LEU A 29 -14.03 45.34 -11.61
N LYS A 30 -13.45 46.50 -11.95
CA LYS A 30 -12.14 46.90 -11.44
C LYS A 30 -12.30 47.48 -10.05
N ILE A 31 -11.57 46.90 -9.09
CA ILE A 31 -11.67 47.27 -7.68
C ILE A 31 -10.30 47.68 -7.20
N ASN A 32 -10.24 48.81 -6.48
CA ASN A 32 -9.02 49.25 -5.83
C ASN A 32 -8.56 48.18 -4.82
N VAL A 33 -7.30 47.75 -4.92
CA VAL A 33 -6.75 46.66 -4.12
C VAL A 33 -6.87 46.92 -2.61
N ASN A 34 -6.83 48.19 -2.18
CA ASN A 34 -6.98 48.58 -0.77
C ASN A 34 -8.42 48.45 -0.24
N MET A 35 -9.40 48.31 -1.13
CA MET A 35 -10.80 48.07 -0.76
C MET A 35 -11.10 46.58 -0.55
N ILE A 36 -10.19 45.68 -0.94
CA ILE A 36 -10.34 44.23 -0.79
C ILE A 36 -9.74 43.79 0.55
N ARG A 37 -10.59 43.22 1.42
CA ARG A 37 -10.22 42.75 2.76
C ARG A 37 -10.38 41.24 2.87
N PRO A 38 -9.50 40.56 3.62
CA PRO A 38 -9.74 39.16 3.97
C PRO A 38 -10.99 39.06 4.86
N ILE A 39 -11.71 37.95 4.74
CA ILE A 39 -12.83 37.65 5.62
C ILE A 39 -12.25 37.21 6.98
N PRO A 40 -12.49 37.93 8.09
CA PRO A 40 -11.78 37.71 9.36
C PRO A 40 -11.91 36.29 9.94
N TRP A 41 -13.01 35.61 9.61
CA TRP A 41 -13.33 34.28 10.13
C TRP A 41 -12.95 33.14 9.17
N LEU A 42 -12.47 33.44 7.96
CA LEU A 42 -11.90 32.40 7.09
C LEU A 42 -10.47 32.07 7.53
N PRO A 43 -10.07 30.79 7.54
CA PRO A 43 -8.72 30.40 7.90
C PRO A 43 -7.68 31.10 7.01
N GLU A 44 -6.68 31.71 7.64
CA GLU A 44 -5.61 32.35 6.91
C GLU A 44 -4.66 31.33 6.28
N ARG A 45 -4.51 31.40 4.95
CA ARG A 45 -3.46 30.68 4.25
C ARG A 45 -2.10 31.30 4.57
N THR A 46 -1.19 30.52 5.15
CA THR A 46 0.19 30.90 5.50
C THR A 46 1.15 30.79 4.30
N GLU A 47 0.98 29.79 3.44
CA GLU A 47 1.84 29.61 2.26
C GLU A 47 1.29 30.30 1.01
N MET A 48 2.07 31.20 0.42
CA MET A 48 1.64 31.99 -0.74
C MET A 48 2.33 31.59 -2.07
N GLY A 49 3.07 30.48 -2.12
CA GLY A 49 3.78 30.05 -3.33
C GLY A 49 4.73 31.12 -3.88
N ASP A 50 5.09 31.04 -5.16
CA ASP A 50 5.93 32.06 -5.81
C ASP A 50 5.12 33.32 -6.15
N ILE A 51 5.02 34.24 -5.18
CA ILE A 51 4.36 35.54 -5.36
C ILE A 51 5.18 36.46 -6.28
N ILE A 52 6.51 36.32 -6.30
CA ILE A 52 7.40 37.24 -7.00
C ILE A 52 7.22 37.13 -8.50
N SER A 53 7.15 35.91 -9.04
CA SER A 53 6.86 35.72 -10.47
C SER A 53 5.48 36.24 -10.85
N LEU A 54 4.48 36.02 -10.00
CA LEU A 54 3.12 36.52 -10.20
C LEU A 54 3.07 38.05 -10.21
N ALA A 55 3.79 38.71 -9.30
CA ALA A 55 3.89 40.17 -9.25
C ALA A 55 4.60 40.74 -10.49
N ARG A 56 5.63 40.07 -11.02
CA ARG A 56 6.26 40.47 -12.29
C ARG A 56 5.28 40.37 -13.47
N SER A 57 4.50 39.28 -13.54
CA SER A 57 3.45 39.12 -14.56
C SER A 57 2.42 40.25 -14.48
N MET A 58 1.93 40.54 -13.27
CA MET A 58 0.96 41.61 -13.02
C MET A 58 1.52 42.99 -13.35
N ARG A 59 2.79 43.27 -13.05
CA ARG A 59 3.43 44.54 -13.41
C ARG A 59 3.53 44.72 -14.92
N SER A 60 3.75 43.64 -15.68
CA SER A 60 3.79 43.69 -17.15
C SER A 60 2.41 43.84 -17.79
N LYS A 61 1.38 43.23 -17.20
CA LYS A 61 0.02 43.19 -17.78
C LYS A 61 -0.91 44.30 -17.25
N GLY A 62 -0.56 44.90 -16.11
CA GLY A 62 -1.38 45.91 -15.43
C GLY A 62 -2.65 45.36 -14.76
N ASP A 63 -2.85 44.04 -14.73
CA ASP A 63 -4.02 43.39 -14.12
C ASP A 63 -3.75 41.90 -13.80
N VAL A 64 -4.72 41.22 -13.19
CA VAL A 64 -4.71 39.80 -12.85
C VAL A 64 -5.07 38.92 -14.05
N ASP A 65 -4.35 37.81 -14.23
CA ASP A 65 -4.60 36.84 -15.33
C ASP A 65 -5.95 36.11 -15.21
N VAL A 66 -6.44 35.96 -14.00
CA VAL A 66 -7.76 35.39 -13.69
C VAL A 66 -8.39 36.28 -12.63
N PRO A 67 -9.64 36.73 -12.82
CA PRO A 67 -10.31 37.63 -11.88
C PRO A 67 -10.31 37.13 -10.44
N ILE A 68 -10.25 38.04 -9.48
CA ILE A 68 -10.38 37.75 -8.04
C ILE A 68 -11.86 37.73 -7.67
N LYS A 69 -12.35 36.73 -6.94
CA LYS A 69 -13.75 36.75 -6.51
C LYS A 69 -13.89 37.44 -5.16
N VAL A 70 -14.83 38.36 -5.09
CA VAL A 70 -15.17 39.10 -3.88
C VAL A 70 -16.69 39.16 -3.69
N ARG A 71 -17.13 39.42 -2.46
CA ARG A 71 -18.51 39.84 -2.16
C ARG A 71 -18.55 41.27 -1.66
N ARG A 72 -19.67 41.97 -1.89
CA ARG A 72 -19.90 43.32 -1.38
C ARG A 72 -20.17 43.29 0.13
N THR A 73 -19.72 44.31 0.84
CA THR A 73 -20.11 44.54 2.23
C THR A 73 -20.85 45.87 2.37
N ASN A 74 -21.66 46.00 3.43
CA ASN A 74 -22.50 47.18 3.67
C ASN A 74 -21.70 48.47 3.98
N ASN A 75 -20.41 48.34 4.28
CA ASN A 75 -19.49 49.44 4.60
C ASN A 75 -18.62 49.88 3.40
N GLY A 76 -18.99 49.49 2.18
CA GLY A 76 -18.31 49.90 0.93
C GLY A 76 -17.01 49.15 0.61
N TYR A 77 -16.59 48.22 1.47
CA TYR A 77 -15.47 47.33 1.21
C TYR A 77 -15.90 46.08 0.42
N TYR A 78 -14.91 45.28 0.02
CA TYR A 78 -15.11 43.99 -0.61
C TYR A 78 -14.42 42.91 0.20
N GLU A 79 -15.14 41.84 0.47
CA GLU A 79 -14.61 40.68 1.18
C GLU A 79 -14.09 39.64 0.19
N LEU A 80 -12.84 39.23 0.37
CA LEU A 80 -12.14 38.31 -0.50
C LEU A 80 -12.67 36.88 -0.33
N VAL A 81 -13.27 36.33 -1.39
CA VAL A 81 -13.78 34.95 -1.42
C VAL A 81 -12.69 33.98 -1.88
N TRP A 82 -11.99 34.29 -2.98
CA TRP A 82 -10.79 33.54 -3.41
C TRP A 82 -9.86 34.40 -4.27
N GLY A 83 -8.57 34.06 -4.28
CA GLY A 83 -7.54 34.80 -5.02
C GLY A 83 -6.54 35.59 -4.16
N ARG A 84 -6.36 35.25 -2.86
CA ARG A 84 -5.44 35.94 -1.93
C ARG A 84 -4.05 36.20 -2.48
N ARG A 85 -3.42 35.19 -3.10
CA ARG A 85 -2.11 35.32 -3.74
C ARG A 85 -2.05 36.42 -4.81
N ARG A 86 -3.15 36.65 -5.52
CA ARG A 86 -3.25 37.68 -6.55
C ARG A 86 -3.42 39.07 -5.95
N VAL A 87 -4.20 39.19 -4.87
CA VAL A 87 -4.29 40.45 -4.11
C VAL A 87 -2.92 40.86 -3.58
N GLU A 88 -2.19 39.94 -2.96
CA GLU A 88 -0.84 40.22 -2.43
C GLU A 88 0.19 40.48 -3.54
N ALA A 89 0.14 39.74 -4.65
CA ALA A 89 0.99 40.01 -5.81
C ALA A 89 0.70 41.38 -6.44
N ALA A 90 -0.57 41.80 -6.50
CA ALA A 90 -0.97 43.11 -7.03
C ALA A 90 -0.43 44.26 -6.16
N LYS A 91 -0.51 44.12 -4.83
CA LYS A 91 0.11 45.06 -3.88
C LYS A 91 1.62 45.17 -4.10
N LEU A 92 2.32 44.04 -4.22
CA LEU A 92 3.77 44.00 -4.48
C LEU A 92 4.14 44.56 -5.86
N ALA A 93 3.29 44.36 -6.86
CA ALA A 93 3.48 44.86 -8.20
C ALA A 93 3.27 46.39 -8.32
N GLY A 94 2.57 47.00 -7.36
CA GLY A 94 2.15 48.40 -7.40
C GLY A 94 0.88 48.63 -8.23
N VAL A 95 0.10 47.58 -8.48
CA VAL A 95 -1.15 47.65 -9.24
C VAL A 95 -2.26 48.18 -8.31
N THR A 96 -2.86 49.31 -8.68
CA THR A 96 -3.86 50.00 -7.85
C THR A 96 -5.25 49.39 -7.96
N GLU A 97 -5.62 48.88 -9.13
CA GLU A 97 -6.92 48.27 -9.41
C GLU A 97 -6.77 46.89 -10.05
N VAL A 98 -7.59 45.94 -9.62
CA VAL A 98 -7.59 44.57 -10.12
C VAL A 98 -8.99 44.18 -10.58
N THR A 99 -9.06 43.38 -11.65
CA THR A 99 -10.32 42.83 -12.14
C THR A 99 -10.85 41.78 -11.16
N CYS A 100 -12.08 42.01 -10.69
CA CYS A 100 -12.77 41.19 -9.72
C CYS A 100 -14.12 40.70 -10.25
N ILE A 101 -14.49 39.47 -9.91
CA ILE A 101 -15.86 38.97 -10.01
C ILE A 101 -16.54 39.31 -8.69
N VAL A 102 -17.53 40.20 -8.75
CA VAL A 102 -18.39 40.54 -7.63
C VAL A 102 -19.64 39.66 -7.70
N GLU A 103 -19.87 38.90 -6.64
CA GLU A 103 -21.02 38.02 -6.48
C GLU A 103 -21.60 38.27 -5.08
N ASP A 104 -22.90 38.50 -4.99
CA ASP A 104 -23.59 38.73 -3.72
C ASP A 104 -23.78 37.38 -3.04
N LEU A 105 -22.89 37.06 -2.10
CA LEU A 105 -22.84 35.76 -1.42
C LEU A 105 -23.09 35.94 0.08
N ASN A 106 -24.03 35.16 0.62
CA ASN A 106 -24.19 35.06 2.06
C ASN A 106 -22.99 34.31 2.70
N ASP A 107 -22.90 34.34 4.03
CA ASP A 107 -21.81 33.69 4.77
C ASP A 107 -21.68 32.19 4.46
N GLU A 108 -22.79 31.49 4.27
CA GLU A 108 -22.82 30.04 4.00
C GLU A 108 -22.28 29.73 2.60
N GLU A 109 -22.66 30.54 1.61
CA GLU A 109 -22.23 30.38 0.23
C GLU A 109 -20.75 30.69 0.06
N VAL A 110 -20.25 31.76 0.72
CA VAL A 110 -18.81 32.04 0.77
C VAL A 110 -18.08 30.85 1.39
N PHE A 111 -18.54 30.37 2.55
CA PHE A 111 -17.90 29.26 3.24
C PHE A 111 -17.88 28.00 2.36
N ARG A 112 -19.00 27.68 1.70
CA ARG A 112 -19.13 26.54 0.79
C ARG A 112 -18.16 26.63 -0.38
N GLN A 113 -18.07 27.77 -1.04
CA GLN A 113 -17.15 27.97 -2.16
C GLN A 113 -15.69 27.86 -1.71
N HIS A 114 -15.36 28.48 -0.56
CA HIS A 114 -14.03 28.38 0.04
C HIS A 114 -13.66 26.93 0.40
N ALA A 115 -14.63 26.16 0.93
CA ALA A 115 -14.46 24.76 1.27
C ALA A 115 -14.16 23.90 0.04
N ILE A 116 -14.92 24.06 -1.04
CA ILE A 116 -14.76 23.28 -2.29
C ILE A 116 -13.42 23.61 -2.96
N GLU A 117 -13.00 24.87 -2.99
CA GLU A 117 -11.69 25.24 -3.56
C GLU A 117 -10.53 24.65 -2.75
N ASN A 118 -10.62 24.68 -1.42
CA ASN A 118 -9.61 24.09 -0.57
C ASN A 118 -9.66 22.55 -0.55
N ILE A 119 -10.80 21.90 -0.80
CA ILE A 119 -10.90 20.44 -0.68
C ILE A 119 -10.08 19.69 -1.74
N HIS A 120 -9.82 20.30 -2.90
CA HIS A 120 -9.11 19.63 -3.99
C HIS A 120 -7.59 19.84 -3.98
N ARG A 121 -7.04 20.48 -2.93
CA ARG A 121 -5.61 20.73 -2.82
C ARG A 121 -4.83 19.47 -2.42
N LYS A 122 -3.66 19.27 -3.05
CA LYS A 122 -2.82 18.07 -2.91
C LYS A 122 -2.04 17.96 -1.59
N GLU A 123 -1.83 19.07 -0.89
CA GLU A 123 -1.07 19.14 0.37
C GLU A 123 -1.96 19.78 1.43
N LYS A 124 -2.42 18.99 2.40
CA LYS A 124 -3.28 19.50 3.47
C LYS A 124 -2.91 18.89 4.81
N ASN A 125 -2.86 19.74 5.82
CA ASN A 125 -2.71 19.32 7.19
C ASN A 125 -4.04 18.72 7.70
N CYS A 126 -3.96 17.53 8.30
CA CYS A 126 -5.16 16.82 8.73
C CYS A 126 -5.92 17.51 9.88
N ILE A 127 -5.24 18.29 10.72
CA ILE A 127 -5.85 19.02 11.83
C ILE A 127 -6.54 20.28 11.34
N GLU A 128 -5.97 20.99 10.37
CA GLU A 128 -6.60 22.18 9.78
C GLU A 128 -7.92 21.83 9.09
N GLU A 129 -7.97 20.70 8.36
CA GLU A 129 -9.23 20.21 7.79
C GLU A 129 -10.26 19.86 8.87
N ALA A 130 -9.81 19.27 9.99
CA ALA A 130 -10.69 18.91 11.09
C ALA A 130 -11.30 20.15 11.77
N GLU A 131 -10.48 21.17 12.05
CA GLU A 131 -10.91 22.46 12.61
C GLU A 131 -11.89 23.15 11.67
N PHE A 132 -11.60 23.14 10.37
CA PHE A 132 -12.47 23.70 9.35
C PHE A 132 -13.86 23.06 9.34
N PHE A 133 -13.96 21.73 9.39
CA PHE A 133 -15.25 21.04 9.44
C PHE A 133 -16.02 21.30 10.74
N ALA A 134 -15.33 21.35 11.88
CA ALA A 134 -15.96 21.66 13.15
C ALA A 134 -16.51 23.09 13.19
N GLU A 135 -15.77 24.06 12.64
CA GLU A 135 -16.23 25.45 12.55
C GLU A 135 -17.40 25.59 11.57
N TRP A 136 -17.38 24.90 10.43
CA TRP A 136 -18.52 24.88 9.49
C TRP A 136 -19.79 24.40 10.20
N LYS A 137 -19.69 23.26 10.91
CA LYS A 137 -20.80 22.69 11.66
C LYS A 137 -21.35 23.69 12.69
N ARG A 138 -20.47 24.33 13.45
CA ARG A 138 -20.83 25.26 14.53
C ARG A 138 -21.48 26.54 14.00
N ARG A 139 -20.91 27.12 12.94
CA ARG A 139 -21.31 28.43 12.42
C ARG A 139 -22.64 28.39 11.66
N PHE A 140 -22.88 27.33 10.90
CA PHE A 140 -24.06 27.19 10.05
C PHE A 140 -25.07 26.19 10.59
N ASN A 141 -24.86 25.70 11.83
CA ASN A 141 -25.70 24.71 12.49
C ASN A 141 -26.00 23.47 11.63
N LEU A 142 -25.01 23.02 10.86
CA LEU A 142 -25.13 21.87 9.97
C LEU A 142 -24.82 20.56 10.68
N THR A 143 -25.12 19.43 10.03
CA THR A 143 -24.62 18.11 10.39
C THR A 143 -23.37 17.78 9.57
N TYR A 144 -22.54 16.84 10.03
CA TYR A 144 -21.38 16.40 9.24
C TYR A 144 -21.81 15.67 7.97
N GLU A 145 -22.99 15.03 7.98
CA GLU A 145 -23.61 14.43 6.82
C GLU A 145 -23.97 15.46 5.76
N SER A 146 -24.61 16.58 6.16
CA SER A 146 -24.92 17.68 5.26
C SER A 146 -23.65 18.27 4.65
N ILE A 147 -22.59 18.45 5.47
CA ILE A 147 -21.30 18.93 4.98
C ILE A 147 -20.69 17.95 3.97
N ALA A 148 -20.75 16.64 4.22
CA ALA A 148 -20.23 15.61 3.30
C ALA A 148 -20.97 15.63 1.96
N GLN A 149 -22.29 15.77 1.99
CA GLN A 149 -23.14 15.89 0.81
C GLN A 149 -22.81 17.14 -0.01
N ILE A 150 -22.68 18.29 0.66
CA ILE A 150 -22.30 19.57 0.01
C ILE A 150 -20.93 19.48 -0.68
N LEU A 151 -19.99 18.75 -0.07
CA LEU A 151 -18.63 18.55 -0.60
C LEU A 151 -18.54 17.41 -1.62
N GLY A 152 -19.57 16.60 -1.79
CA GLY A 152 -19.53 15.40 -2.65
C GLY A 152 -18.54 14.34 -2.15
N THR A 153 -18.38 14.20 -0.83
CA THR A 153 -17.43 13.26 -0.21
C THR A 153 -18.12 12.23 0.67
N ASP A 154 -17.41 11.16 1.04
CA ASP A 154 -17.92 10.15 1.98
C ASP A 154 -18.00 10.74 3.39
N LYS A 155 -19.10 10.50 4.13
CA LYS A 155 -19.26 10.92 5.53
C LYS A 155 -18.05 10.53 6.40
N LYS A 156 -17.48 9.35 6.18
CA LYS A 156 -16.31 8.83 6.89
C LYS A 156 -15.08 9.72 6.71
N TYR A 157 -14.95 10.42 5.56
CA TYR A 157 -13.88 11.38 5.33
C TYR A 157 -13.89 12.50 6.36
N ILE A 158 -15.07 13.04 6.67
CA ILE A 158 -15.27 14.14 7.63
C ILE A 158 -15.13 13.61 9.06
N TYR A 159 -15.83 12.54 9.41
CA TYR A 159 -15.79 11.96 10.75
C TYR A 159 -14.37 11.60 11.21
N ASN A 160 -13.58 10.96 10.34
CA ASN A 160 -12.21 10.59 10.66
C ASN A 160 -11.32 11.80 10.98
N ARG A 161 -11.57 12.94 10.35
CA ARG A 161 -10.80 14.17 10.58
C ARG A 161 -11.24 14.87 11.84
N VAL A 162 -12.55 15.10 11.99
CA VAL A 162 -13.10 15.76 13.18
C VAL A 162 -12.71 15.01 14.46
N ALA A 163 -12.65 13.67 14.42
CA ALA A 163 -12.18 12.88 15.55
C ALA A 163 -10.79 13.30 16.05
N LEU A 164 -9.89 13.78 15.16
CA LEU A 164 -8.54 14.23 15.52
C LEU A 164 -8.53 15.46 16.44
N LEU A 165 -9.63 16.22 16.52
CA LEU A 165 -9.74 17.32 17.47
C LEU A 165 -9.75 16.84 18.93
N SER A 166 -10.02 15.56 19.17
CA SER A 166 -9.93 14.93 20.48
C SER A 166 -8.47 14.62 20.91
N LEU A 167 -7.50 14.69 20.00
CA LEU A 167 -6.08 14.54 20.34
C LEU A 167 -5.62 15.67 21.28
N PRO A 168 -4.56 15.49 22.06
CA PRO A 168 -4.08 16.52 23.00
C PRO A 168 -3.66 17.81 22.29
N GLN A 169 -3.92 18.97 22.90
CA GLN A 169 -3.74 20.28 22.27
C GLN A 169 -2.30 20.51 21.80
N LYS A 170 -1.31 20.09 22.61
CA LYS A 170 0.11 20.23 22.28
C LYS A 170 0.48 19.43 21.04
N LEU A 171 -0.03 18.22 20.91
CA LEU A 171 0.16 17.38 19.72
C LEU A 171 -0.50 18.00 18.48
N ARG A 172 -1.75 18.46 18.58
CA ARG A 172 -2.44 19.13 17.45
C ARG A 172 -1.67 20.34 16.92
N GLN A 173 -1.11 21.16 17.81
CA GLN A 173 -0.28 22.30 17.42
C GLN A 173 1.01 21.87 16.68
N LYS A 174 1.66 20.81 17.16
CA LYS A 174 2.86 20.27 16.51
C LYS A 174 2.57 19.66 15.14
N ILE A 175 1.45 18.96 14.99
CA ILE A 175 1.00 18.45 13.68
C ILE A 175 0.79 19.62 12.71
N LYS A 176 0.15 20.71 13.12
CA LYS A 176 -0.05 21.90 12.27
C LYS A 176 1.25 22.57 11.84
N GLN A 177 2.28 22.50 12.69
CA GLN A 177 3.59 23.09 12.43
C GLN A 177 4.52 22.17 11.62
N ASP A 178 4.12 20.93 11.32
CA ASP A 178 4.95 19.98 10.56
C ASP A 178 4.97 20.33 9.06
N PRO A 179 6.10 20.84 8.52
CA PRO A 179 6.20 21.23 7.12
C PRO A 179 6.18 20.04 6.17
N ASN A 180 6.45 18.82 6.66
CA ASN A 180 6.52 17.62 5.84
C ASN A 180 5.22 16.81 5.85
N ASN A 181 4.22 17.23 6.64
CA ASN A 181 2.93 16.56 6.78
C ASN A 181 3.03 15.04 7.04
N ARG A 182 4.01 14.64 7.87
CA ARG A 182 4.30 13.24 8.23
C ARG A 182 3.15 12.64 9.03
N PHE A 183 2.48 13.47 9.82
CA PHE A 183 1.33 13.07 10.60
C PHE A 183 0.03 13.08 9.79
N GLY A 184 -0.32 11.92 9.23
CA GLY A 184 -1.61 11.68 8.57
C GLY A 184 -2.79 11.33 9.50
N VAL A 185 -4.00 11.35 8.92
CA VAL A 185 -5.28 11.06 9.61
C VAL A 185 -5.27 9.71 10.34
N TYR A 186 -4.73 8.67 9.70
CA TYR A 186 -4.72 7.33 10.27
C TYR A 186 -3.80 7.21 11.49
N HIS A 187 -2.70 7.97 11.57
CA HIS A 187 -1.89 8.02 12.80
C HIS A 187 -2.71 8.54 13.97
N GLY A 188 -3.45 9.63 13.74
CA GLY A 188 -4.30 10.21 14.77
C GLY A 188 -5.43 9.28 15.21
N LEU A 189 -6.08 8.57 14.29
CA LEU A 189 -7.10 7.57 14.64
C LEU A 189 -6.56 6.42 15.48
N LEU A 190 -5.28 6.06 15.32
CA LEU A 190 -4.63 5.04 16.15
C LEU A 190 -4.34 5.56 17.55
N LEU A 191 -3.77 6.76 17.65
CA LEU A 191 -3.54 7.40 18.94
C LEU A 191 -4.85 7.59 19.72
N LEU A 192 -5.95 7.95 19.07
CA LEU A 192 -7.25 8.11 19.74
C LEU A 192 -7.80 6.83 20.38
N LYS A 193 -7.31 5.64 19.97
CA LYS A 193 -7.67 4.39 20.64
C LYS A 193 -7.01 4.27 22.02
N LEU A 194 -5.89 4.95 22.23
CA LEU A 194 -5.23 5.03 23.53
C LEU A 194 -6.11 5.87 24.46
N GLY A 195 -6.45 5.36 25.64
CA GLY A 195 -7.13 6.17 26.66
C GLY A 195 -6.22 7.24 27.28
N ASP A 196 -4.90 7.05 27.20
CA ASP A 196 -3.91 7.91 27.84
C ASP A 196 -3.43 9.04 26.92
N LYS A 197 -3.75 10.28 27.30
CA LYS A 197 -3.36 11.50 26.59
C LYS A 197 -1.85 11.76 26.61
N ALA A 198 -1.14 11.40 27.67
CA ALA A 198 0.32 11.60 27.74
C ALA A 198 1.04 10.66 26.76
N LEU A 199 0.55 9.42 26.67
CA LEU A 199 1.05 8.46 25.70
C LEU A 199 0.73 8.86 24.25
N GLN A 200 -0.49 9.37 24.01
CA GLN A 200 -0.86 9.96 22.72
C GLN A 200 0.11 11.07 22.30
N GLU A 201 0.44 12.01 23.21
CA GLU A 201 1.40 13.07 22.91
C GLU A 201 2.77 12.49 22.57
N LYS A 202 3.31 11.61 23.42
CA LYS A 202 4.65 11.03 23.23
C LYS A 202 4.78 10.35 21.88
N LEU A 203 3.88 9.42 21.57
CA LEU A 203 3.91 8.65 20.32
C LEU A 203 3.60 9.52 19.11
N GLY A 204 2.72 10.51 19.26
CA GLY A 204 2.44 11.47 18.21
C GLY A 204 3.63 12.36 17.86
N MET A 205 4.45 12.76 18.83
CA MET A 205 5.71 13.48 18.56
C MET A 205 6.70 12.59 17.81
N GLU A 206 6.82 11.32 18.20
CA GLU A 206 7.71 10.35 17.56
C GLU A 206 7.37 10.16 16.06
N VAL A 207 6.08 10.17 15.71
CA VAL A 207 5.61 10.15 14.30
C VAL A 207 6.11 11.38 13.54
N ILE A 208 6.03 12.58 14.14
CA ILE A 208 6.42 13.83 13.49
C ILE A 208 7.94 13.89 13.32
N GLU A 209 8.70 13.52 14.34
CA GLU A 209 10.16 13.64 14.37
C GLU A 209 10.86 12.58 13.51
N ILE A 210 10.45 11.31 13.64
CA ILE A 210 11.10 10.16 13.03
C ILE A 210 10.42 9.77 11.69
N GLY A 211 9.17 10.18 11.49
CA GLY A 211 8.41 9.85 10.28
C GLY A 211 7.85 8.43 10.32
N LEU A 212 7.39 7.98 11.50
CA LEU A 212 6.80 6.65 11.65
C LEU A 212 5.60 6.47 10.72
N THR A 213 5.53 5.30 10.10
CA THR A 213 4.35 4.83 9.39
C THR A 213 3.26 4.40 10.37
N THR A 214 2.01 4.37 9.94
CA THR A 214 0.87 3.89 10.74
C THR A 214 1.09 2.51 11.38
N ARG A 215 1.82 1.63 10.69
CA ARG A 215 2.15 0.29 11.20
C ARG A 215 3.23 0.33 12.28
N GLU A 216 4.24 1.17 12.10
CA GLU A 216 5.28 1.36 13.13
C GLU A 216 4.70 2.03 14.37
N LEU A 217 3.77 2.97 14.20
CA LEU A 217 3.02 3.57 15.30
C LEU A 217 2.14 2.56 16.04
N GLU A 218 1.41 1.70 15.32
CA GLU A 218 0.65 0.59 15.92
C GLU A 218 1.56 -0.32 16.76
N ARG A 219 2.71 -0.71 16.21
CA ARG A 219 3.69 -1.53 16.95
C ARG A 219 4.17 -0.80 18.22
N ARG A 220 4.46 0.49 18.11
CA ARG A 220 4.92 1.31 19.23
C ARG A 220 3.86 1.41 20.33
N ILE A 221 2.60 1.58 19.95
CA ILE A 221 1.45 1.54 20.87
C ILE A 221 1.43 0.22 21.65
N GLU A 222 1.53 -0.91 20.95
CA GLU A 222 1.51 -2.25 21.57
C GLU A 222 2.73 -2.49 22.48
N GLU A 223 3.91 -1.98 22.13
CA GLU A 223 5.11 -2.04 22.98
C GLU A 223 4.90 -1.32 24.32
N PHE A 224 4.23 -0.16 24.32
CA PHE A 224 3.91 0.58 25.55
C PHE A 224 2.82 -0.11 26.38
N GLU A 225 1.82 -0.72 25.74
CA GLU A 225 0.78 -1.48 26.42
C GLU A 225 1.34 -2.77 27.08
N LYS A 226 2.29 -3.46 26.41
CA LYS A 226 2.98 -4.65 26.95
C LYS A 226 4.07 -4.31 27.97
N GLY A 227 4.73 -3.15 27.83
CA GLY A 227 5.80 -2.68 28.71
C GLY A 227 5.33 -2.24 30.11
N THR A 228 4.02 -2.08 30.34
CA THR A 228 3.47 -1.74 31.67
C THR A 228 3.32 -2.97 32.57
N SER A 229 3.44 -4.19 32.03
CA SER A 229 3.22 -5.45 32.77
C SER A 229 4.47 -6.22 33.19
N ILE A 230 5.69 -5.76 32.88
CA ILE A 230 6.92 -6.52 33.17
C ILE A 230 8.02 -5.57 33.67
N GLN A 231 8.08 -5.35 34.98
CA GLN A 231 9.29 -4.96 35.68
C GLN A 231 9.71 -6.15 36.55
N GLU A 232 10.70 -6.94 36.11
CA GLU A 232 11.86 -7.42 36.87
C GLU A 232 12.58 -8.58 36.16
N SER A 233 13.92 -8.50 36.17
CA SER A 233 14.96 -9.50 35.84
C SER A 233 15.41 -9.76 34.37
N SER A 234 16.52 -9.05 34.05
CA SER A 234 17.81 -9.49 33.46
C SER A 234 17.94 -10.29 32.15
N GLU A 235 18.58 -9.59 31.21
CA GLU A 235 19.67 -9.94 30.25
C GLU A 235 19.68 -11.25 29.44
N ASP A 236 19.84 -11.01 28.13
CA ASP A 236 20.34 -11.79 27.00
C ASP A 236 19.47 -12.87 26.30
N GLU A 237 19.53 -12.73 24.97
CA GLU A 237 19.07 -13.58 23.86
C GLU A 237 17.71 -13.31 23.19
N GLU A 238 17.81 -13.41 21.86
CA GLU A 238 16.86 -13.09 20.80
C GLU A 238 15.52 -13.84 20.85
N SER A 239 14.60 -13.31 20.03
CA SER A 239 13.41 -13.92 19.40
C SER A 239 12.08 -13.44 19.98
N ASP A 240 11.39 -12.57 19.23
CA ASP A 240 10.37 -12.93 18.24
C ASP A 240 9.18 -13.64 18.90
N GLU A 241 8.09 -12.90 19.13
CA GLU A 241 6.69 -13.31 18.87
C GLU A 241 5.68 -12.38 19.56
N ASN A 242 4.94 -11.58 18.78
CA ASN A 242 3.48 -11.75 18.67
C ASN A 242 2.89 -10.81 17.60
N TYR A 243 2.98 -11.26 16.36
CA TYR A 243 2.17 -10.77 15.24
C TYR A 243 0.72 -11.26 15.40
N SER A 244 -0.21 -10.38 15.72
CA SER A 244 -1.64 -10.66 15.51
C SER A 244 -2.34 -9.38 15.03
N LYS A 245 -2.84 -9.25 13.79
CA LYS A 245 -3.30 -10.23 12.80
C LYS A 245 -2.59 -10.05 11.45
N VAL A 246 -1.56 -10.83 11.21
CA VAL A 246 -1.00 -10.97 9.86
C VAL A 246 -1.96 -11.85 9.05
N ASN A 247 -2.62 -11.23 8.07
CA ASN A 247 -3.45 -11.97 7.12
C ASN A 247 -2.64 -12.56 5.97
N TYR A 248 -1.37 -12.19 5.78
CA TYR A 248 -0.53 -12.63 4.65
C TYR A 248 0.79 -13.23 5.15
N PHE A 249 1.02 -14.48 4.83
CA PHE A 249 2.21 -15.24 5.18
C PHE A 249 3.17 -15.25 4.00
N ASP A 250 4.41 -14.83 4.22
CA ASP A 250 5.50 -14.97 3.25
C ASP A 250 6.02 -16.40 3.31
N LEU A 251 5.89 -17.12 2.20
CA LEU A 251 6.28 -18.52 2.07
C LEU A 251 7.57 -18.67 1.27
N SER A 252 8.39 -17.61 1.23
CA SER A 252 9.63 -17.59 0.45
C SER A 252 10.85 -17.73 1.35
N LEU A 253 11.75 -18.67 1.03
CA LEU A 253 13.05 -18.82 1.65
C LEU A 253 13.98 -17.67 1.24
N PRO A 254 14.77 -17.11 2.17
CA PRO A 254 15.69 -16.02 1.87
C PRO A 254 16.87 -16.49 1.02
N LEU A 255 17.22 -15.72 -0.01
CA LEU A 255 18.47 -15.89 -0.73
C LEU A 255 19.62 -15.34 0.12
N SER A 256 20.59 -16.19 0.46
CA SER A 256 21.77 -15.78 1.23
C SER A 256 23.02 -16.53 0.80
N GLU A 257 24.19 -16.01 1.15
CA GLU A 257 25.48 -16.67 0.88
C GLU A 257 25.69 -17.96 1.69
N LYS A 258 24.82 -18.22 2.69
CA LYS A 258 24.86 -19.40 3.56
C LYS A 258 24.01 -20.57 3.05
N VAL A 259 23.35 -20.43 1.89
CA VAL A 259 22.50 -21.49 1.35
C VAL A 259 23.34 -22.67 0.92
N TYR A 260 23.14 -23.82 1.57
CA TYR A 260 23.77 -25.07 1.16
C TYR A 260 23.03 -25.70 -0.03
N ASN A 261 23.77 -25.99 -1.10
CA ASN A 261 23.33 -26.84 -2.19
C ASN A 261 24.52 -27.66 -2.72
N PRO A 262 24.38 -28.99 -2.91
CA PRO A 262 25.49 -29.83 -3.36
C PRO A 262 25.77 -29.73 -4.86
N LEU A 263 24.86 -29.18 -5.66
CA LEU A 263 24.95 -29.15 -7.13
C LEU A 263 25.43 -27.80 -7.69
N PHE A 264 25.23 -26.70 -6.96
CA PHE A 264 25.57 -25.35 -7.44
C PHE A 264 26.02 -24.44 -6.30
N PRO A 265 26.85 -23.42 -6.60
CA PRO A 265 27.38 -22.51 -5.58
C PRO A 265 26.27 -21.67 -4.93
N PRO A 266 26.48 -21.19 -3.68
CA PRO A 266 25.56 -20.27 -3.03
C PRO A 266 25.50 -18.93 -3.79
N PRO A 267 24.43 -18.14 -3.57
CA PRO A 267 24.38 -16.73 -3.93
C PRO A 267 25.64 -15.98 -3.48
N LYS A 268 26.06 -15.00 -4.27
CA LYS A 268 27.13 -14.05 -3.95
C LYS A 268 26.57 -12.63 -3.93
N ILE A 269 26.91 -11.86 -2.90
CA ILE A 269 26.43 -10.48 -2.72
C ILE A 269 27.63 -9.54 -2.61
N GLU A 270 27.89 -8.77 -3.67
CA GLU A 270 29.04 -7.86 -3.79
C GLU A 270 28.59 -6.40 -3.64
N ARG A 271 29.21 -5.60 -2.78
CA ARG A 271 28.94 -4.15 -2.70
C ARG A 271 29.59 -3.41 -3.87
N ILE A 272 28.79 -2.64 -4.60
CA ILE A 272 29.26 -1.76 -5.68
C ILE A 272 29.71 -0.44 -5.06
N HIS A 273 31.01 -0.17 -5.13
CA HIS A 273 31.60 1.08 -4.65
C HIS A 273 31.35 2.20 -5.67
N ILE A 274 30.41 3.10 -5.38
CA ILE A 274 30.23 4.33 -6.17
C ILE A 274 31.12 5.41 -5.57
N LYS A 275 31.91 6.10 -6.42
CA LYS A 275 32.72 7.26 -6.00
C LYS A 275 31.83 8.25 -5.24
N ARG A 276 32.11 8.45 -3.95
CA ARG A 276 31.40 9.38 -3.05
C ARG A 276 31.33 10.77 -3.68
N ARG A 277 30.16 11.18 -4.20
CA ARG A 277 29.81 12.60 -4.27
C ARG A 277 29.40 13.02 -2.86
N ARG A 278 29.95 14.14 -2.39
CA ARG A 278 29.85 14.62 -1.00
C ARG A 278 28.43 14.44 -0.41
N ARG A 279 28.36 13.83 0.78
CA ARG A 279 27.20 13.78 1.71
C ARG A 279 25.97 12.92 1.38
N GLN A 280 25.98 12.04 0.38
CA GLN A 280 24.87 11.08 0.18
C GLN A 280 25.30 9.63 0.49
N LEU A 281 24.54 8.94 1.36
CA LEU A 281 24.69 7.51 1.64
C LEU A 281 23.90 6.72 0.59
N ILE A 282 24.58 6.27 -0.48
CA ILE A 282 24.00 5.37 -1.48
C ILE A 282 24.71 4.02 -1.37
N SER A 283 23.96 2.95 -1.09
CA SER A 283 24.44 1.56 -1.07
C SER A 283 23.83 0.81 -2.25
N ILE A 284 24.66 0.27 -3.14
CA ILE A 284 24.23 -0.59 -4.24
C ILE A 284 24.99 -1.92 -4.14
N GLN A 285 24.29 -3.03 -4.39
CA GLN A 285 24.87 -4.37 -4.39
C GLN A 285 24.61 -5.07 -5.72
N LYS A 286 25.57 -5.87 -6.15
CA LYS A 286 25.45 -6.85 -7.24
C LYS A 286 25.19 -8.21 -6.60
N ILE A 287 24.19 -8.92 -7.13
CA ILE A 287 23.81 -10.24 -6.63
C ILE A 287 23.95 -11.23 -7.80
N VAL A 288 24.66 -12.33 -7.57
CA VAL A 288 24.83 -13.43 -8.53
C VAL A 288 24.36 -14.71 -7.87
N PHE A 289 23.41 -15.42 -8.47
CA PHE A 289 22.87 -16.65 -7.89
C PHE A 289 22.36 -17.59 -8.99
N PRO A 290 22.49 -18.91 -8.81
CA PRO A 290 21.76 -19.88 -9.63
C PRO A 290 20.25 -19.74 -9.44
N THR A 291 19.47 -19.84 -10.52
CA THR A 291 18.02 -19.64 -10.53
C THR A 291 17.23 -20.68 -9.72
N HIS A 292 17.86 -21.82 -9.39
CA HIS A 292 17.30 -22.90 -8.57
C HIS A 292 17.61 -22.78 -7.07
N VAL A 293 18.15 -21.64 -6.62
CA VAL A 293 18.39 -21.40 -5.19
C VAL A 293 17.13 -20.82 -4.55
N GLY A 294 16.80 -21.30 -3.35
CA GLY A 294 15.70 -20.78 -2.54
C GLY A 294 14.34 -21.06 -3.18
N THR A 295 13.37 -20.19 -2.94
CA THR A 295 12.03 -20.33 -3.52
C THR A 295 12.03 -19.95 -4.98
N HIS A 296 11.77 -20.92 -5.84
CA HIS A 296 11.79 -20.74 -7.29
C HIS A 296 10.64 -21.50 -7.94
N ILE A 297 10.36 -21.13 -9.19
CA ILE A 297 9.32 -21.74 -10.02
C ILE A 297 9.92 -22.23 -11.33
N ASP A 298 9.61 -23.48 -11.66
CA ASP A 298 10.10 -24.13 -12.87
C ASP A 298 9.16 -23.89 -14.04
N SER A 299 9.75 -23.56 -15.19
CA SER A 299 9.01 -23.46 -16.44
C SER A 299 8.96 -24.80 -17.17
N PRO A 300 7.89 -25.08 -17.93
CA PRO A 300 7.86 -26.24 -18.82
C PRO A 300 9.02 -26.29 -19.80
N HIS A 301 9.54 -25.14 -20.23
CA HIS A 301 10.69 -25.04 -21.16
C HIS A 301 11.92 -25.81 -20.68
N GLN A 302 12.13 -25.89 -19.37
CA GLN A 302 13.28 -26.57 -18.78
C GLN A 302 13.30 -28.09 -19.03
N PHE A 303 12.13 -28.73 -19.01
CA PHE A 303 12.02 -30.18 -19.08
C PHE A 303 11.39 -30.68 -20.39
N ILE A 304 10.67 -29.81 -21.10
CA ILE A 304 9.90 -30.15 -22.29
C ILE A 304 10.45 -29.36 -23.47
N LYS A 305 10.82 -30.08 -24.54
CA LYS A 305 11.29 -29.45 -25.78
C LYS A 305 10.20 -28.51 -26.31
N ASN A 306 10.57 -27.25 -26.54
CA ASN A 306 9.64 -26.18 -26.94
C ASN A 306 8.51 -25.89 -25.92
N GLY A 307 8.68 -26.28 -24.66
CA GLY A 307 7.75 -25.92 -23.60
C GLY A 307 7.67 -24.39 -23.43
N PRO A 308 6.52 -23.86 -22.99
CA PRO A 308 6.37 -22.42 -22.77
C PRO A 308 7.26 -21.92 -21.62
N LYS A 309 7.81 -20.72 -21.78
CA LYS A 309 8.49 -19.95 -20.72
C LYS A 309 7.46 -19.25 -19.83
N LEU A 310 7.82 -18.92 -18.59
CA LEU A 310 6.86 -18.33 -17.62
C LEU A 310 6.23 -17.03 -18.10
N GLN A 311 6.97 -16.20 -18.83
CA GLN A 311 6.50 -14.94 -19.41
C GLN A 311 5.37 -15.09 -20.45
N GLN A 312 5.13 -16.31 -20.94
CA GLN A 312 4.06 -16.60 -21.89
C GLN A 312 2.75 -16.97 -21.18
N PHE A 313 2.77 -17.20 -19.87
CA PHE A 313 1.57 -17.50 -19.10
C PHE A 313 0.87 -16.22 -18.62
N PRO A 314 -0.47 -16.20 -18.59
CA PRO A 314 -1.21 -15.09 -18.02
C PRO A 314 -1.07 -15.07 -16.49
N LEU A 315 -1.19 -13.89 -15.87
CA LEU A 315 -0.92 -13.68 -14.43
C LEU A 315 -1.80 -14.55 -13.52
N GLU A 316 -2.99 -14.91 -13.97
CA GLU A 316 -3.94 -15.78 -13.28
C GLU A 316 -3.41 -17.20 -13.07
N ARG A 317 -2.34 -17.61 -13.79
CA ARG A 317 -1.64 -18.87 -13.52
C ARG A 317 -0.85 -18.84 -12.22
N PHE A 318 -0.43 -17.65 -11.80
CA PHE A 318 0.42 -17.42 -10.64
C PHE A 318 -0.35 -16.94 -9.39
N ILE A 319 -1.63 -16.61 -9.55
CA ILE A 319 -2.47 -16.06 -8.48
C ILE A 319 -3.77 -16.86 -8.39
N GLY A 320 -4.22 -17.20 -7.20
CA GLY A 320 -5.55 -17.77 -7.04
C GLY A 320 -5.79 -18.53 -5.75
N ARG A 321 -6.93 -19.23 -5.72
CA ARG A 321 -7.31 -20.10 -4.61
C ARG A 321 -6.39 -21.31 -4.57
N GLY A 322 -6.18 -21.83 -3.36
CA GLY A 322 -5.37 -23.01 -3.14
C GLY A 322 -5.61 -23.63 -1.78
N VAL A 323 -4.80 -24.63 -1.48
CA VAL A 323 -4.79 -25.36 -0.22
C VAL A 323 -3.34 -25.60 0.23
N VAL A 324 -3.13 -25.65 1.54
CA VAL A 324 -1.88 -26.15 2.13
C VAL A 324 -2.19 -27.47 2.81
N LEU A 325 -1.66 -28.56 2.25
CA LEU A 325 -1.81 -29.91 2.78
C LEU A 325 -0.73 -30.18 3.81
N TYR A 326 -1.14 -30.52 5.03
CA TYR A 326 -0.22 -30.96 6.07
C TYR A 326 0.15 -32.42 5.84
N THR A 327 1.43 -32.66 5.51
CA THR A 327 1.97 -33.99 5.20
C THR A 327 3.35 -34.14 5.86
N PRO A 328 3.45 -34.18 7.20
CA PRO A 328 4.73 -34.31 7.89
C PRO A 328 5.45 -35.61 7.49
N LYS A 329 6.77 -35.53 7.34
CA LYS A 329 7.59 -36.64 6.84
C LYS A 329 8.96 -36.73 7.49
N LEU A 330 9.48 -37.96 7.53
CA LEU A 330 10.87 -38.23 7.85
C LEU A 330 11.75 -38.13 6.61
N GLU A 331 13.06 -38.22 6.83
CA GLU A 331 14.07 -38.23 5.77
C GLU A 331 13.77 -39.28 4.69
N ASN A 332 13.85 -38.85 3.42
CA ASN A 332 13.64 -39.68 2.23
C ASN A 332 12.28 -40.37 2.11
N GLU A 333 11.27 -39.96 2.89
CA GLU A 333 9.95 -40.58 2.80
C GLU A 333 9.12 -40.03 1.63
N PRO A 334 8.38 -40.91 0.92
CA PRO A 334 7.42 -40.47 -0.07
C PRO A 334 6.16 -39.88 0.60
N ILE A 335 5.70 -38.73 0.08
CA ILE A 335 4.37 -38.17 0.32
C ILE A 335 3.38 -38.97 -0.52
N ARG A 336 2.60 -39.82 0.14
CA ARG A 336 1.65 -40.77 -0.47
C ARG A 336 0.26 -40.19 -0.54
N LEU A 337 -0.61 -40.80 -1.36
CA LEU A 337 -2.01 -40.40 -1.46
C LEU A 337 -2.75 -40.48 -0.12
N ARG A 338 -2.39 -41.45 0.74
CA ARG A 338 -2.95 -41.55 2.10
C ARG A 338 -2.66 -40.33 2.97
N ASP A 339 -1.53 -39.66 2.76
CA ASP A 339 -1.14 -38.48 3.54
C ASP A 339 -1.97 -37.27 3.09
N ILE A 340 -2.21 -37.17 1.77
CA ILE A 340 -3.11 -36.17 1.18
C ILE A 340 -4.53 -36.33 1.73
N LYS A 341 -5.07 -37.56 1.70
CA LYS A 341 -6.46 -37.86 2.10
C LYS A 341 -6.74 -37.63 3.60
N ARG A 342 -5.72 -37.53 4.45
CA ARG A 342 -5.88 -37.19 5.88
C ARG A 342 -6.24 -35.74 6.12
N ASN A 343 -6.07 -34.86 5.12
CA ASN A 343 -6.42 -33.46 5.23
C ASN A 343 -7.91 -33.26 4.96
N ASP A 344 -8.64 -32.70 5.92
CA ASP A 344 -10.06 -32.35 5.77
C ASP A 344 -10.22 -30.99 5.08
N VAL A 345 -9.67 -30.87 3.87
CA VAL A 345 -9.76 -29.66 3.06
C VAL A 345 -10.25 -30.00 1.66
N LYS A 346 -11.35 -29.36 1.25
CA LYS A 346 -11.87 -29.52 -0.11
C LYS A 346 -10.90 -28.90 -1.11
N ILE A 347 -10.72 -29.53 -2.27
CA ILE A 347 -9.87 -29.07 -3.37
C ILE A 347 -10.73 -28.97 -4.63
N PHE A 348 -10.56 -27.89 -5.37
CA PHE A 348 -11.28 -27.60 -6.60
C PHE A 348 -10.34 -27.61 -7.80
N GLU A 349 -10.90 -27.84 -8.98
CA GLU A 349 -10.18 -27.70 -10.25
C GLU A 349 -9.56 -26.31 -10.37
N GLY A 350 -8.28 -26.25 -10.78
CA GLY A 350 -7.52 -25.01 -10.89
C GLY A 350 -7.00 -24.44 -9.57
N ASP A 351 -7.11 -25.17 -8.45
CA ASP A 351 -6.46 -24.79 -7.20
C ASP A 351 -4.93 -24.87 -7.30
N ILE A 352 -4.27 -24.04 -6.50
CA ILE A 352 -2.85 -24.15 -6.16
C ILE A 352 -2.72 -25.10 -4.97
N VAL A 353 -1.86 -26.12 -5.06
CA VAL A 353 -1.72 -27.15 -4.02
C VAL A 353 -0.33 -27.12 -3.43
N PHE A 354 -0.21 -26.72 -2.17
CA PHE A 354 1.06 -26.75 -1.44
C PHE A 354 1.13 -27.94 -0.49
N PHE A 355 2.28 -28.59 -0.43
CA PHE A 355 2.59 -29.66 0.51
C PHE A 355 3.53 -29.12 1.58
N TYR A 356 3.07 -29.15 2.82
CA TYR A 356 3.84 -28.76 3.99
C TYR A 356 4.31 -30.01 4.74
N THR A 357 5.61 -30.27 4.70
CA THR A 357 6.23 -31.40 5.40
C THR A 357 6.99 -31.01 6.65
N GLY A 358 7.23 -29.72 6.86
CA GLY A 358 8.11 -29.16 7.89
C GLY A 358 9.58 -29.11 7.46
N TRP A 359 9.89 -29.42 6.20
CA TRP A 359 11.29 -29.56 5.75
C TRP A 359 12.02 -28.22 5.57
N ALA A 360 11.26 -27.12 5.38
CA ALA A 360 11.81 -25.76 5.34
C ALA A 360 12.68 -25.42 6.55
N LYS A 361 12.39 -25.98 7.73
CA LYS A 361 13.17 -25.77 8.98
C LYS A 361 14.62 -26.24 8.87
N LYS A 362 14.97 -27.03 7.85
CA LYS A 362 16.34 -27.52 7.58
C LYS A 362 17.10 -26.69 6.55
N TYR A 363 16.47 -25.66 5.96
CA TYR A 363 17.07 -24.86 4.91
C TYR A 363 18.43 -24.27 5.31
N GLY A 364 19.38 -24.24 4.38
CA GLY A 364 20.76 -23.80 4.65
C GLY A 364 21.69 -24.88 5.22
N THR A 365 21.19 -26.07 5.54
CA THR A 365 22.00 -27.19 6.06
C THR A 365 22.10 -28.35 5.06
N GLU A 366 23.09 -29.22 5.24
CA GLU A 366 23.21 -30.47 4.45
C GLU A 366 21.95 -31.34 4.56
N LYS A 367 21.32 -31.39 5.75
CA LYS A 367 20.10 -32.17 6.00
C LYS A 367 18.93 -31.75 5.11
N TYR A 368 18.92 -30.51 4.61
CA TYR A 368 17.90 -30.06 3.65
C TYR A 368 17.86 -30.94 2.40
N THR A 369 18.99 -31.52 2.00
CA THR A 369 19.10 -32.38 0.81
C THR A 369 18.54 -33.79 0.99
N ARG A 370 18.24 -34.21 2.22
CA ARG A 370 17.77 -35.56 2.57
C ARG A 370 16.23 -35.62 2.67
N HIS A 371 15.59 -35.02 1.68
CA HIS A 371 14.22 -34.56 1.80
C HIS A 371 13.14 -35.58 1.42
N PRO A 372 11.91 -35.39 1.93
CA PRO A 372 10.72 -36.05 1.41
C PRO A 372 10.46 -35.72 -0.06
N TYR A 373 9.62 -36.50 -0.72
CA TYR A 373 9.30 -36.29 -2.14
C TYR A 373 7.89 -36.75 -2.49
N LEU A 374 7.30 -36.25 -3.58
CA LEU A 374 5.97 -36.70 -4.01
C LEU A 374 6.02 -38.15 -4.52
N SER A 375 5.11 -39.01 -4.10
CA SER A 375 4.93 -40.33 -4.73
C SER A 375 4.28 -40.21 -6.11
N ASP A 376 4.38 -41.25 -6.94
CA ASP A 376 3.70 -41.28 -8.25
C ASP A 376 2.17 -41.18 -8.09
N GLU A 377 1.61 -41.83 -7.07
CA GLU A 377 0.19 -41.73 -6.71
C GLU A 377 -0.23 -40.28 -6.41
N ALA A 378 0.61 -39.53 -5.67
CA ALA A 378 0.35 -38.13 -5.36
C ALA A 378 0.40 -37.24 -6.61
N VAL A 379 1.35 -37.50 -7.52
CA VAL A 379 1.46 -36.79 -8.79
C VAL A 379 0.25 -37.05 -9.68
N HIS A 380 -0.17 -38.31 -9.84
CA HIS A 380 -1.37 -38.66 -10.60
C HIS A 380 -2.63 -38.05 -10.01
N TRP A 381 -2.74 -38.01 -8.69
CA TRP A 381 -3.85 -37.36 -8.01
C TRP A 381 -3.89 -35.84 -8.27
N LEU A 382 -2.76 -35.13 -8.30
CA LEU A 382 -2.71 -33.71 -8.65
C LEU A 382 -3.23 -33.45 -10.07
N ILE A 383 -2.90 -34.35 -11.00
CA ILE A 383 -3.36 -34.32 -12.39
C ILE A 383 -4.87 -34.56 -12.46
N GLU A 384 -5.38 -35.57 -11.76
CA GLU A 384 -6.82 -35.85 -11.66
C GLU A 384 -7.59 -34.66 -11.09
N LYS A 385 -7.05 -33.99 -10.07
CA LYS A 385 -7.63 -32.76 -9.50
C LYS A 385 -7.41 -31.52 -10.35
N LYS A 386 -6.65 -31.62 -11.45
CA LYS A 386 -6.32 -30.53 -12.36
C LYS A 386 -5.80 -29.31 -11.59
N ALA A 387 -4.90 -29.56 -10.65
CA ALA A 387 -4.20 -28.48 -9.97
C ALA A 387 -3.47 -27.64 -11.02
N LYS A 388 -3.50 -26.31 -10.91
CA LYS A 388 -2.79 -25.46 -11.88
C LYS A 388 -1.32 -25.25 -11.52
N LEU A 389 -0.99 -25.41 -10.24
CA LEU A 389 0.33 -25.22 -9.68
C LEU A 389 0.47 -26.10 -8.42
N VAL A 390 1.62 -26.74 -8.25
CA VAL A 390 2.02 -27.44 -7.04
C VAL A 390 3.22 -26.75 -6.40
N GLY A 391 3.30 -26.78 -5.07
CA GLY A 391 4.45 -26.26 -4.32
C GLY A 391 4.87 -27.19 -3.19
N VAL A 392 6.18 -27.26 -2.91
CA VAL A 392 6.76 -28.06 -1.82
C VAL A 392 7.75 -27.24 -0.99
N ASP A 393 7.86 -27.55 0.31
CA ASP A 393 8.84 -27.00 1.24
C ASP A 393 10.19 -27.75 1.23
N THR A 394 10.39 -28.61 0.21
CA THR A 394 11.61 -29.37 -0.03
C THR A 394 12.42 -28.74 -1.17
N PRO A 395 13.73 -29.03 -1.31
CA PRO A 395 14.52 -28.50 -2.41
C PRO A 395 14.03 -28.96 -3.79
N THR A 396 13.31 -30.09 -3.84
CA THR A 396 12.64 -30.56 -5.05
C THR A 396 11.50 -31.54 -4.78
N ILE A 397 10.58 -31.72 -5.73
CA ILE A 397 9.50 -32.73 -5.69
C ILE A 397 10.00 -34.17 -5.94
N GLU A 398 11.22 -34.30 -6.47
CA GLU A 398 11.82 -35.57 -6.86
C GLU A 398 12.49 -36.30 -5.70
N LYS A 399 12.92 -37.55 -5.91
CA LYS A 399 13.77 -38.24 -4.94
C LYS A 399 15.04 -37.41 -4.65
N PRO A 400 15.57 -37.44 -3.41
CA PRO A 400 16.88 -36.90 -3.07
C PRO A 400 17.98 -37.39 -3.99
N TYR A 401 18.92 -36.51 -4.34
CA TYR A 401 19.92 -36.76 -5.38
C TYR A 401 20.68 -38.08 -5.19
N TYR A 402 21.09 -38.39 -3.97
CA TYR A 402 21.92 -39.55 -3.63
C TYR A 402 21.17 -40.90 -3.65
N ILE A 403 19.83 -40.89 -3.72
CA ILE A 403 19.02 -42.12 -3.82
C ILE A 403 18.35 -42.28 -5.21
N ARG A 404 18.70 -41.41 -6.16
CA ARG A 404 18.16 -41.48 -7.53
C ARG A 404 18.76 -42.66 -8.28
N GLU A 405 17.95 -43.25 -9.16
CA GLU A 405 18.42 -44.26 -10.08
C GLU A 405 19.44 -43.68 -11.08
N LYS A 406 20.29 -44.54 -11.66
CA LYS A 406 21.18 -44.13 -12.75
C LYS A 406 20.35 -43.56 -13.91
N ARG A 407 20.79 -42.43 -14.47
CA ARG A 407 20.09 -41.70 -15.55
C ARG A 407 18.72 -41.14 -15.15
N PHE A 408 18.58 -40.68 -13.91
CA PHE A 408 17.38 -40.01 -13.43
C PHE A 408 16.96 -38.87 -14.35
N ASN A 409 15.74 -38.94 -14.88
CA ASN A 409 15.25 -38.04 -15.93
C ASN A 409 14.14 -37.08 -15.46
N TYR A 410 14.02 -36.87 -14.14
CA TYR A 410 13.03 -35.99 -13.50
C TYR A 410 11.59 -36.34 -13.90
N PRO A 411 11.15 -37.58 -13.62
CA PRO A 411 9.86 -38.09 -14.12
C PRO A 411 8.66 -37.28 -13.62
N LYS A 412 8.68 -36.79 -12.38
CA LYS A 412 7.55 -36.04 -11.80
C LYS A 412 7.48 -34.63 -12.35
N HIS A 413 8.63 -33.98 -12.57
CA HIS A 413 8.67 -32.68 -13.24
C HIS A 413 8.07 -32.79 -14.64
N ARG A 414 8.55 -33.76 -15.42
CA ARG A 414 8.05 -33.99 -16.78
C ARG A 414 6.56 -34.27 -16.78
N LEU A 415 6.09 -35.13 -15.88
CA LEU A 415 4.68 -35.53 -15.83
C LEU A 415 3.77 -34.36 -15.45
N LEU A 416 4.12 -33.58 -14.41
CA LEU A 416 3.33 -32.42 -13.98
C LEU A 416 3.35 -31.28 -15.01
N LEU A 417 4.53 -30.91 -15.51
CA LEU A 417 4.67 -29.81 -16.47
C LEU A 417 4.01 -30.15 -17.82
N SER A 418 4.04 -31.41 -18.25
CA SER A 418 3.35 -31.84 -19.48
C SER A 418 1.84 -31.84 -19.33
N ASN A 419 1.34 -31.96 -18.09
CA ASN A 419 -0.08 -31.80 -17.75
C ASN A 419 -0.43 -30.35 -17.35
N ASN A 420 0.42 -29.38 -17.73
CA ASN A 420 0.21 -27.96 -17.46
C ASN A 420 0.01 -27.65 -15.96
N ILE A 421 0.81 -28.29 -15.11
CA ILE A 421 0.89 -28.02 -13.67
C ILE A 421 2.27 -27.44 -13.38
N LEU A 422 2.33 -26.15 -13.02
CA LEU A 422 3.58 -25.48 -12.68
C LEU A 422 4.10 -25.95 -11.31
N ILE A 423 5.41 -25.85 -11.08
CA ILE A 423 6.05 -26.39 -9.88
C ILE A 423 6.79 -25.26 -9.17
N ILE A 424 6.53 -25.10 -7.87
CA ILE A 424 7.32 -24.26 -6.97
C ILE A 424 8.09 -25.16 -6.01
N GLU A 425 9.39 -24.94 -5.91
CA GLU A 425 10.26 -25.67 -4.99
C GLU A 425 10.88 -24.73 -3.96
N GLY A 426 11.24 -25.28 -2.81
CA GLY A 426 11.83 -24.51 -1.72
C GLY A 426 10.90 -23.46 -1.12
N LEU A 427 9.64 -23.81 -0.85
CA LEU A 427 8.78 -22.96 -0.02
C LEU A 427 9.30 -22.88 1.43
N GLY A 428 9.06 -21.74 2.07
CA GLY A 428 9.34 -21.51 3.48
C GLY A 428 8.35 -22.21 4.41
N ASP A 429 8.40 -21.88 5.69
CA ASP A 429 7.51 -22.50 6.66
C ASP A 429 6.03 -22.15 6.40
N MET A 430 5.19 -23.17 6.43
CA MET A 430 3.75 -23.08 6.17
C MET A 430 2.91 -23.52 7.38
N GLU A 431 3.53 -23.67 8.56
CA GLU A 431 2.88 -24.13 9.80
C GLU A 431 1.52 -23.47 10.06
N MET A 432 1.47 -22.13 9.98
CA MET A 432 0.26 -21.35 10.25
C MET A 432 -0.86 -21.54 9.21
N LEU A 433 -0.56 -22.11 8.05
CA LEU A 433 -1.50 -22.36 6.96
C LEU A 433 -1.86 -23.84 6.80
N ALA A 434 -1.18 -24.74 7.52
CA ALA A 434 -1.36 -26.18 7.45
C ALA A 434 -2.85 -26.59 7.56
N GLY A 435 -3.32 -27.39 6.60
CA GLY A 435 -4.70 -27.88 6.54
C GLY A 435 -5.74 -26.83 6.12
N LYS A 436 -5.34 -25.62 5.71
CA LYS A 436 -6.27 -24.53 5.40
C LYS A 436 -6.40 -24.29 3.90
N ARG A 437 -7.56 -23.76 3.51
CA ARG A 437 -7.73 -23.09 2.22
C ARG A 437 -7.07 -21.73 2.24
N VAL A 438 -6.41 -21.39 1.15
CA VAL A 438 -5.63 -20.16 1.03
C VAL A 438 -5.90 -19.45 -0.29
N PHE A 439 -5.55 -18.18 -0.34
CA PHE A 439 -5.41 -17.41 -1.57
C PHE A 439 -3.93 -17.06 -1.73
N VAL A 440 -3.32 -17.50 -2.82
CA VAL A 440 -1.89 -17.47 -3.09
C VAL A 440 -1.56 -16.45 -4.16
N TYR A 441 -0.43 -15.77 -3.97
CA TYR A 441 0.25 -14.89 -4.92
C TYR A 441 1.68 -15.44 -5.09
N ALA A 442 1.99 -16.03 -6.23
CA ALA A 442 3.31 -16.60 -6.51
C ALA A 442 3.95 -15.90 -7.70
N LEU A 443 4.55 -14.72 -7.47
CA LEU A 443 4.94 -13.79 -8.53
C LEU A 443 6.41 -13.97 -8.92
N PRO A 444 6.73 -14.57 -10.10
CA PRO A 444 8.10 -14.77 -10.53
C PRO A 444 8.76 -13.46 -10.96
N VAL A 445 10.05 -13.32 -10.65
CA VAL A 445 10.89 -12.27 -11.23
C VAL A 445 11.44 -12.78 -12.56
N VAL A 446 10.90 -12.29 -13.67
CA VAL A 446 11.23 -12.77 -15.02
C VAL A 446 12.50 -12.13 -15.56
N PHE A 447 13.50 -12.96 -15.88
CA PHE A 447 14.66 -12.61 -16.68
C PHE A 447 14.50 -13.13 -18.11
N LYS A 448 14.73 -12.28 -19.12
CA LYS A 448 14.41 -12.56 -20.54
C LYS A 448 14.96 -13.89 -21.07
N GLU A 449 16.15 -14.27 -20.64
CA GLU A 449 16.87 -15.47 -21.11
C GLU A 449 16.92 -16.61 -20.09
N ALA A 450 16.31 -16.46 -18.90
CA ALA A 450 16.28 -17.52 -17.90
C ALA A 450 15.16 -18.53 -18.20
N ASP A 451 15.34 -19.77 -17.75
CA ASP A 451 14.34 -20.85 -17.88
C ASP A 451 13.67 -21.19 -16.54
N THR A 452 14.25 -20.74 -15.43
CA THR A 452 13.74 -20.86 -14.06
C THR A 452 13.88 -19.53 -13.37
N TYR A 453 12.95 -19.24 -12.46
CA TYR A 453 12.83 -17.90 -11.91
C TYR A 453 12.66 -17.95 -10.38
N PRO A 454 13.37 -17.10 -9.63
CA PRO A 454 13.02 -16.87 -8.24
C PRO A 454 11.60 -16.31 -8.16
N VAL A 455 10.84 -16.75 -7.17
CA VAL A 455 9.44 -16.38 -7.01
C VAL A 455 9.18 -15.93 -5.59
N LYS A 456 8.47 -14.80 -5.46
CA LYS A 456 7.93 -14.37 -4.17
C LYS A 456 6.58 -15.03 -3.99
N VAL A 457 6.46 -15.87 -2.97
CA VAL A 457 5.23 -16.58 -2.64
C VAL A 457 4.63 -15.98 -1.37
N VAL A 458 3.42 -15.46 -1.48
CA VAL A 458 2.65 -14.93 -0.36
C VAL A 458 1.29 -15.60 -0.36
N ALA A 459 0.81 -16.02 0.80
CA ALA A 459 -0.51 -16.65 0.94
C ALA A 459 -1.31 -16.03 2.08
N LYS A 460 -2.64 -16.00 1.95
CA LYS A 460 -3.55 -15.65 3.05
C LYS A 460 -4.58 -16.73 3.28
N VAL A 461 -5.08 -16.85 4.50
CA VAL A 461 -6.23 -17.74 4.78
C VAL A 461 -7.42 -17.27 3.94
N HIS A 462 -8.03 -18.19 3.21
CA HIS A 462 -9.21 -17.92 2.41
C HIS A 462 -10.46 -18.31 3.20
N ASN A 463 -11.00 -17.34 3.94
CA ASN A 463 -12.28 -17.49 4.61
C ASN A 463 -13.36 -17.61 3.52
N GLN A 464 -13.96 -18.79 3.38
CA GLN A 464 -15.22 -18.91 2.67
C GLN A 464 -16.22 -18.08 3.48
N LEU A 465 -16.72 -16.98 2.91
CA LEU A 465 -17.93 -16.36 3.43
C LEU A 465 -18.97 -17.49 3.48
N LYS A 466 -19.42 -17.84 4.68
CA LYS A 466 -20.61 -18.68 4.83
C LYS A 466 -21.68 -17.96 4.03
N SER A 467 -22.19 -18.61 2.98
CA SER A 467 -23.37 -18.17 2.25
C SER A 467 -24.44 -17.87 3.30
N ALA A 468 -24.86 -16.60 3.38
CA ALA A 468 -26.01 -16.20 4.18
C ALA A 468 -27.29 -16.76 3.56
#